data_AF-F9DNT0-F1
#
_entry.id   AF-F9DNT0-F1
#
_cell.length_a   1.000
_cell.length_b   1.000
_cell.length_c   1.000
_cell.angle_alpha   90.00
_cell.angle_beta   90.00
_cell.angle_gamma   90.00
#
_symmetry.space_group_name_H-M   'P 1'
#
loop_
_entity.id
_entity.type
_entity.pdbx_description
1 polymer ?
#
loop_
_entity_poly.entity_id
_entity_poly.type
_entity_poly.pdbx_seq_one_letter_code
_entity_poly.pdbx_strand_id
1 'polypeptide(L)' 'MTQPDYLVIKAKKDGVNVIGLTRGNDTKFHHTEKLDRGEVMIAQFTEHTSAIKIRGEAEIHTAHGIVSSEEKE' A
#
# COMPACT_ATOMS: atom_id res chain seq x y z
N MET A 1 14.57 7.56 -18.54
CA MET A 1 14.23 6.55 -17.52
C MET A 1 12.77 6.76 -17.17
N THR A 2 11.94 5.72 -17.25
CA THR A 2 10.53 5.78 -16.82
C THR A 2 10.49 5.88 -15.30
N GLN A 3 9.80 6.88 -14.75
CA GLN A 3 9.52 6.90 -13.32
C GLN A 3 8.65 5.69 -12.97
N PRO A 4 9.01 4.88 -11.96
CA PRO A 4 8.19 3.77 -11.52
C PRO A 4 6.88 4.27 -10.89
N ASP A 5 5.82 3.47 -11.09
CA ASP A 5 4.49 3.79 -10.57
C ASP A 5 4.47 3.83 -9.03
N TYR A 6 3.52 4.57 -8.49
CA TYR A 6 3.29 4.70 -7.05
C TYR A 6 1.80 4.65 -6.71
N LEU A 7 1.53 4.46 -5.43
CA LEU A 7 0.19 4.48 -4.82
C LEU A 7 0.15 5.60 -3.80
N VAL A 8 -1.00 6.28 -3.66
CA VAL A 8 -1.29 7.13 -2.50
C VAL A 8 -2.32 6.42 -1.64
N ILE A 9 -2.05 6.28 -0.35
CA ILE A 9 -2.87 5.51 0.58
C ILE A 9 -3.22 6.42 1.75
N LYS A 10 -4.52 6.63 1.98
CA LYS A 10 -5.04 7.40 3.12
C LYS A 10 -5.83 6.50 4.04
N ALA A 11 -5.40 6.41 5.30
CA ALA A 11 -6.09 5.63 6.31
C ALA A 11 -7.42 6.30 6.71
N LYS A 12 -8.52 5.54 6.64
CA LYS A 12 -9.87 5.99 7.07
C LYS A 12 -10.16 5.60 8.52
N LYS A 13 -9.44 4.61 9.05
CA LYS A 13 -9.44 4.18 10.46
C LYS A 13 -8.00 4.03 10.98
N ASP A 14 -7.85 3.94 12.30
CA ASP A 14 -6.58 3.63 12.93
C ASP A 14 -6.14 2.19 12.63
N GLY A 15 -4.83 1.95 12.53
CA GLY A 15 -4.30 0.60 12.35
C GLY A 15 -4.38 0.03 10.94
N VAL A 16 -4.49 0.88 9.91
CA VAL A 16 -4.31 0.44 8.53
C VAL A 16 -2.88 -0.04 8.34
N ASN A 17 -2.70 -1.20 7.72
CA ASN A 17 -1.38 -1.76 7.44
C ASN A 17 -1.09 -1.70 5.94
N VAL A 18 0.02 -1.07 5.57
CA VAL A 18 0.58 -1.06 4.21
C VAL A 18 1.76 -2.03 4.16
N ILE A 19 1.61 -3.14 3.44
CA ILE A 19 2.55 -4.27 3.46
C ILE A 19 3.25 -4.37 2.11
N GLY A 20 4.58 -4.23 2.11
CA GLY A 20 5.40 -4.46 0.92
C GLY A 20 5.68 -5.94 0.69
N LEU A 21 5.52 -6.41 -0.54
CA LEU A 21 5.86 -7.76 -0.97
C LEU A 21 7.12 -7.76 -1.85
N THR A 22 7.98 -8.74 -1.63
CA THR A 22 9.28 -8.84 -2.30
C THR A 22 9.13 -8.98 -3.81
N ARG A 23 10.05 -8.38 -4.56
CA ARG A 23 10.30 -8.74 -5.96
C ARG A 23 11.24 -9.94 -6.03
N GLY A 24 10.98 -10.89 -6.93
CA GLY A 24 11.85 -12.04 -7.18
C GLY A 24 11.10 -13.37 -7.18
N ASN A 25 11.85 -14.46 -6.98
CA ASN A 25 11.30 -15.82 -7.00
C ASN A 25 10.31 -16.09 -5.86
N ASP A 26 10.55 -15.49 -4.69
CA ASP A 26 9.68 -15.62 -3.53
C ASP A 26 8.78 -14.40 -3.35
N THR A 27 7.52 -14.64 -2.98
CA THR A 27 6.56 -13.61 -2.60
C THR A 27 6.36 -13.63 -1.08
N LYS A 28 7.07 -12.75 -0.36
CA LYS A 28 6.98 -12.64 1.11
C LYS A 28 6.80 -11.18 1.54
N PHE A 29 6.21 -10.99 2.72
CA PHE A 29 6.15 -9.68 3.37
C PHE A 29 7.55 -9.30 3.84
N HIS A 30 8.00 -8.07 3.55
CA HIS A 30 9.33 -7.59 3.98
C HIS A 30 9.28 -6.30 4.80
N HIS A 31 8.23 -5.49 4.63
CA HIS A 31 7.97 -4.30 5.45
C HIS A 31 6.48 -4.18 5.70
N THR A 32 6.11 -3.65 6.87
CA THR A 32 4.73 -3.28 7.21
C THR A 32 4.76 -1.89 7.83
N GLU A 33 4.10 -0.94 7.19
CA GLU A 33 3.87 0.39 7.72
C GLU A 33 2.47 0.45 8.34
N LYS A 34 2.35 0.95 9.57
CA LYS A 34 1.06 1.15 10.23
C LYS A 34 0.68 2.61 10.10
N LEU A 35 -0.52 2.87 9.61
CA LEU A 35 -1.10 4.20 9.49
C LEU A 35 -2.28 4.35 10.46
N ASP A 36 -2.28 5.44 11.22
CA ASP A 36 -3.43 5.87 12.02
C ASP A 36 -4.36 6.78 11.19
N ARG A 37 -5.58 7.02 11.68
CA ARG A 37 -6.65 7.68 10.92
C ARG A 37 -6.21 9.06 10.43
N GLY A 38 -6.34 9.26 9.13
CA GLY A 38 -5.99 10.51 8.46
C GLY A 38 -4.54 10.58 7.99
N GLU A 39 -3.66 9.66 8.42
CA GLU A 39 -2.31 9.56 7.87
C GLU A 39 -2.33 9.14 6.39
N VAL A 40 -1.31 9.60 5.67
CA VAL A 40 -1.16 9.38 4.23
C VAL A 40 0.23 8.85 3.94
N MET A 41 0.31 7.78 3.15
CA MET A 41 1.55 7.24 2.63
C MET A 41 1.56 7.31 1.10
N ILE A 42 2.69 7.73 0.53
CA ILE A 42 2.95 7.66 -0.91
C ILE A 42 4.02 6.58 -1.11
N ALA A 43 3.64 5.45 -1.71
CA ALA A 43 4.48 4.27 -1.81
C ALA A 43 4.77 3.92 -3.27
N GLN A 44 6.05 3.95 -3.64
CA GLN A 44 6.52 3.62 -4.98
C GLN A 44 6.74 2.11 -5.14
N PHE A 45 6.53 1.57 -6.34
CA PHE A 45 7.14 0.29 -6.69
C PHE A 45 8.66 0.46 -6.85
N THR A 46 9.41 -0.51 -6.35
CA THR A 46 10.88 -0.43 -6.31
C THR A 46 11.50 -1.73 -6.78
N GLU A 47 12.84 -1.75 -6.75
CA GLU A 47 13.61 -2.99 -6.91
C GLU A 47 13.20 -4.05 -5.88
N HIS A 48 12.89 -3.66 -4.64
CA HIS A 48 12.56 -4.57 -3.55
C HIS A 48 11.05 -4.85 -3.43
N THR A 49 10.20 -3.90 -3.84
CA THR A 49 8.74 -4.00 -3.71
C THR A 49 8.08 -4.16 -5.07
N SER A 50 7.50 -5.34 -5.30
CA SER A 50 6.77 -5.66 -6.54
C SER A 50 5.25 -5.62 -6.40
N ALA A 51 4.75 -5.80 -5.18
CA ALA A 51 3.35 -5.70 -4.85
C ALA A 51 3.17 -5.05 -3.48
N ILE A 52 2.02 -4.40 -3.28
CA ILE A 52 1.66 -3.75 -2.01
C ILE A 52 0.28 -4.27 -1.61
N LYS A 53 0.17 -4.78 -0.39
CA LYS A 53 -1.09 -5.24 0.21
C LYS A 53 -1.53 -4.26 1.29
N ILE A 54 -2.78 -3.83 1.23
CA ILE A 54 -3.36 -2.89 2.20
C ILE A 54 -4.42 -3.65 3.01
N ARG A 55 -4.36 -3.55 4.34
CA ARG A 55 -5.34 -4.14 5.27
C ARG A 55 -5.91 -3.06 6.18
N GLY A 56 -7.22 -3.09 6.42
CA GLY A 56 -7.94 -2.05 7.13
C GLY A 56 -8.64 -1.08 6.19
N GLU A 57 -9.43 -0.17 6.75
CA GLU A 57 -10.25 0.77 5.99
C GLU A 57 -9.40 1.94 5.44
N ALA A 58 -9.24 2.02 4.13
CA ALA A 58 -8.40 3.03 3.48
C ALA A 58 -8.92 3.43 2.09
N GLU A 59 -8.55 4.63 1.64
CA GLU A 59 -8.75 5.10 0.27
C GLU A 59 -7.41 5.14 -0.46
N ILE A 60 -7.38 4.60 -1.67
CA ILE A 60 -6.15 4.29 -2.40
C ILE A 60 -6.25 4.89 -3.80
N HIS A 61 -5.29 5.74 -4.15
CA HIS A 61 -5.20 6.37 -5.47
C HIS A 61 -4.06 5.71 -6.25
N THR A 62 -4.36 5.34 -7.48
CA THR A 62 -3.42 4.74 -8.43
C THR A 62 -3.54 5.44 -9.79
N ALA A 63 -2.65 5.14 -10.72
CA ALA A 63 -2.80 5.60 -12.11
C ALA A 63 -4.11 5.16 -12.78
N HIS A 64 -4.79 4.15 -12.23
CA HIS A 64 -6.03 3.56 -12.77
C HIS A 64 -7.30 4.08 -12.07
N GLY A 65 -7.16 5.03 -11.14
CA GLY A 65 -8.28 5.60 -10.38
C GLY A 65 -8.22 5.28 -8.89
N ILE A 66 -9.36 5.49 -8.23
CA ILE A 66 -9.51 5.40 -6.77
C ILE A 66 -10.21 4.09 -6.41
N VAL A 67 -9.68 3.38 -5.42
CA VAL A 67 -10.28 2.19 -4.82
C VAL A 67 -10.28 2.29 -3.30
N SER A 68 -11.23 1.63 -2.64
CA SER A 68 -11.29 1.52 -1.19
C SER A 68 -10.98 0.10 -0.72
N SER A 69 -10.25 -0.02 0.39
CA SER A 69 -10.16 -1.27 1.15
C SER A 69 -11.09 -1.23 2.34
N GLU A 70 -11.61 -2.39 2.72
CA GLU A 70 -12.51 -2.56 3.85
C GLU A 70 -11.85 -3.44 4.92
N GLU A 71 -12.25 -3.23 6.17
CA GLU A 71 -11.92 -4.13 7.26
C GLU A 71 -12.87 -5.34 7.19
N LYS A 72 -12.37 -6.55 7.44
CA LYS A 72 -13.27 -7.71 7.57
C LYS A 72 -14.11 -7.51 8.83
N GLU A 73 -15.42 -7.68 8.70
CA GLU A 73 -16.32 -7.89 9.84
C GLU A 73 -15.89 -9.11 10.68
#